data_AF-A0A944WHP8-F1
#
_entry.id   AF-A0A944WHP8-F1
#
_cell.length_a   1.000
_cell.length_b   1.000
_cell.length_c   1.000
_cell.angle_alpha   90.00
_cell.angle_beta   90.00
_cell.angle_gamma   90.00
#
_symmetry.space_group_name_H-M   'P 1'
#
loop_
_entity.id
_entity.type
_entity.pdbx_description
1 polymer ?
#
loop_
_entity_poly.entity_id
_entity_poly.type
_entity_poly.pdbx_seq_one_letter_code
_entity_poly.pdbx_strand_id
1 'polypeptide(L)'
;MGKLRKKRYKDFKLNLTDYDYALPRELIAQNPLKDRSAARLLIVDRSLQSISHRTIGDLPLILESRDVLVTNDTKVVKARLVGKRTDTGGRWEGLFLESHADGGWLLMSKTRGKIEPGESIRLSSGVATRNLSATVNISLMFQEKLAGGIWRVVPNCKVHWT
;
A
#
# COMPACT_ATOMS: atom_id res chain seq x y z
N MET A 1 -15.39 25.60 -24.59
CA MET A 1 -14.36 24.64 -24.13
C MET A 1 -13.56 25.29 -23.00
N GLY A 2 -14.01 25.10 -21.75
CA GLY A 2 -13.51 25.83 -20.58
C GLY A 2 -12.18 25.26 -20.07
N LYS A 3 -11.15 26.10 -20.02
CA LYS A 3 -9.85 25.78 -19.41
C LYS A 3 -10.05 25.45 -17.92
N LEU A 4 -9.63 24.27 -17.48
CA LEU A 4 -9.56 23.93 -16.06
C LEU A 4 -8.65 24.93 -15.34
N ARG A 5 -9.26 25.80 -14.53
CA ARG A 5 -8.56 26.65 -13.56
C ARG A 5 -7.89 25.72 -12.53
N LYS A 6 -6.57 25.58 -12.60
CA LYS A 6 -5.77 25.07 -11.47
C LYS A 6 -6.09 25.94 -10.25
N LYS A 7 -6.83 25.40 -9.27
CA LYS A 7 -6.99 26.03 -7.95
C LYS A 7 -5.58 26.17 -7.37
N ARG A 8 -5.05 27.40 -7.32
CA ARG A 8 -3.87 27.72 -6.53
C ARG A 8 -4.26 27.46 -5.08
N TYR A 9 -3.69 26.44 -4.44
CA TYR A 9 -3.67 26.39 -2.99
C TYR A 9 -2.91 27.64 -2.54
N LYS A 10 -3.58 28.51 -1.76
CA LYS A 10 -2.92 29.65 -1.13
C LYS A 10 -1.70 29.14 -0.36
N ASP A 11 -0.58 29.86 -0.46
CA ASP A 11 0.65 29.63 0.29
C ASP A 11 0.39 29.80 1.80
N PHE A 12 -0.25 28.81 2.43
CA PHE A 12 -0.23 28.67 3.88
C PHE A 12 1.16 28.15 4.23
N LYS A 13 2.03 29.04 4.72
CA LYS A 13 3.31 28.65 5.32
C LYS A 13 3.02 27.99 6.66
N LEU A 14 2.70 26.69 6.62
CA LEU A 14 2.56 25.83 7.78
C LEU A 14 3.96 25.58 8.36
N ASN A 15 4.19 25.98 9.60
CA ASN A 15 5.41 25.64 10.32
C ASN A 15 5.16 24.38 11.15
N LEU A 16 6.19 23.57 11.37
CA LEU A 16 6.06 22.36 12.20
C LEU A 16 5.56 22.67 13.61
N THR A 17 5.91 23.86 14.13
CA THR A 17 5.51 24.35 15.45
C THR A 17 4.01 24.57 15.59
N ASP A 18 3.28 24.78 14.48
CA ASP A 18 1.83 24.98 14.51
C ASP A 18 1.06 23.69 14.90
N TYR A 19 1.77 22.56 14.95
CA TYR A 19 1.25 21.24 15.32
C TYR A 19 1.88 20.70 16.63
N ASP A 20 2.69 21.49 17.32
CA ASP A 20 3.33 21.10 18.58
C ASP A 20 2.37 21.29 19.76
N TYR A 21 2.40 20.37 20.73
CA TYR A 21 1.60 20.44 21.95
C TYR A 21 2.29 19.71 23.10
N ALA A 22 2.03 20.15 24.33
CA ALA A 22 2.55 19.49 25.52
C ALA A 22 1.88 18.12 25.70
N LEU A 23 2.65 17.05 25.44
CA LEU A 23 2.23 15.66 25.69
C LEU A 23 3.11 15.04 26.78
N PRO A 24 2.66 15.02 28.05
CA PRO A 24 3.33 14.29 29.11
C PRO A 24 3.53 12.82 28.74
N ARG A 25 4.71 12.26 29.00
CA ARG A 25 5.09 10.90 28.58
C ARG A 25 4.20 9.83 29.20
N GLU A 26 3.74 10.06 30.42
CA GLU A 26 2.85 9.18 31.18
C GLU A 26 1.46 9.04 30.55
N LEU A 27 1.05 9.98 29.69
CA LEU A 27 -0.22 9.90 28.96
C LEU A 27 -0.11 9.09 27.65
N ILE A 28 1.10 8.64 27.28
CA ILE A 28 1.31 7.77 26.12
C ILE A 28 1.09 6.32 26.55
N ALA A 29 -0.03 5.75 26.11
CA ALA A 29 -0.36 4.36 26.41
C ALA A 29 0.73 3.39 25.89
N GLN A 30 1.32 2.62 26.81
CA GLN A 30 2.35 1.62 26.48
C GLN A 30 1.75 0.27 26.07
N ASN A 31 0.55 -0.03 26.57
CA ASN A 31 -0.20 -1.23 26.26
C ASN A 31 -1.67 -0.87 26.02
N PRO A 32 -2.38 -1.62 25.16
CA PRO A 32 -3.83 -1.45 25.02
C PRO A 32 -4.55 -1.88 26.31
N LEU A 33 -5.77 -1.38 26.50
CA LEU A 33 -6.68 -1.91 27.52
C LEU A 33 -7.03 -3.37 27.24
N LYS A 34 -7.27 -4.14 28.31
CA LYS A 34 -7.72 -5.54 28.22
C LYS A 34 -9.07 -5.65 27.49
N ASP A 35 -10.00 -4.79 27.87
CA ASP A 35 -11.22 -4.54 27.10
C ASP A 35 -11.00 -3.32 26.21
N ARG A 36 -10.93 -3.54 24.90
CA ARG A 36 -10.71 -2.46 23.92
C ARG A 36 -11.90 -1.53 23.79
N SER A 37 -13.12 -2.00 24.07
CA SER A 37 -14.33 -1.19 23.96
C SER A 37 -14.42 -0.13 25.08
N ALA A 38 -13.76 -0.38 26.22
CA ALA A 38 -13.66 0.56 27.33
C ALA A 38 -12.67 1.72 27.09
N ALA A 39 -11.96 1.76 25.95
CA ALA A 39 -11.08 2.86 25.62
C ALA A 39 -11.88 4.18 25.46
N ARG A 40 -11.28 5.29 25.89
CA ARG A 40 -11.89 6.62 25.77
C ARG A 40 -12.02 7.03 24.30
N LEU A 41 -13.16 7.59 23.95
CA LEU A 41 -13.48 8.18 22.65
C LEU A 41 -13.73 9.68 22.84
N LEU A 42 -12.92 10.52 22.16
CA LEU A 42 -13.14 11.97 22.10
C LEU A 42 -14.04 12.27 20.90
N ILE A 43 -15.17 12.93 21.15
CA ILE A 43 -16.08 13.39 20.10
C ILE A 43 -15.85 14.89 19.93
N VAL A 44 -15.48 15.29 18.72
CA VAL A 44 -15.35 16.69 18.32
C VAL A 44 -16.46 17.00 17.32
N ASP A 45 -17.45 17.76 17.75
CA ASP A 45 -18.49 18.27 16.87
C ASP A 45 -18.02 19.59 16.26
N ARG A 46 -17.76 19.55 14.94
CA ARG A 46 -17.24 20.71 14.21
C ARG A 46 -18.32 21.76 13.91
N SER A 47 -19.59 21.39 13.78
CA SER A 47 -20.65 22.36 13.50
C SER A 47 -21.06 23.08 14.78
N LEU A 48 -21.18 22.34 15.88
CA LEU A 48 -21.51 22.90 17.19
C LEU A 48 -20.30 23.45 17.94
N GLN A 49 -19.09 23.27 17.42
CA GLN A 49 -17.82 23.67 18.08
C GLN A 49 -17.74 23.13 19.52
N SER A 50 -18.17 21.88 19.72
CA SER A 50 -18.27 21.28 21.03
C SER A 50 -17.41 20.02 21.15
N ILE A 51 -17.07 19.68 22.39
CA ILE A 51 -16.26 18.51 22.74
C ILE A 51 -17.04 17.70 23.76
N SER A 52 -17.10 16.38 23.56
CA SER A 52 -17.63 15.45 24.55
C SER A 52 -16.79 14.18 24.64
N HIS A 53 -16.96 13.45 25.74
CA HIS A 53 -16.23 12.22 26.02
C HIS A 53 -17.18 11.04 26.11
N ARG A 54 -16.81 9.94 25.47
CA ARG A 54 -17.50 8.64 25.50
C ARG A 54 -16.48 7.50 25.59
N THR A 55 -16.95 6.27 25.44
CA THR A 55 -16.11 5.09 25.23
C THR A 55 -16.28 4.57 23.80
N ILE A 56 -15.35 3.72 23.34
CA ILE A 56 -15.47 3.05 22.03
C ILE A 56 -16.72 2.16 21.98
N GLY A 57 -17.14 1.58 23.11
CA GLY A 57 -18.38 0.81 23.22
C GLY A 57 -19.64 1.60 22.88
N ASP A 58 -19.61 2.93 23.02
CA ASP A 58 -20.72 3.81 22.67
C ASP A 58 -20.80 4.11 21.16
N LEU A 59 -19.83 3.68 20.36
CA LEU A 59 -19.76 4.00 18.93
C LEU A 59 -21.05 3.67 18.15
N PRO A 60 -21.73 2.51 18.39
CA PRO A 60 -22.99 2.21 17.71
C PRO A 60 -24.12 3.21 18.01
N LEU A 61 -24.06 3.93 19.14
CA LEU A 61 -25.06 4.94 19.51
C LEU A 61 -24.83 6.29 18.81
N ILE A 62 -23.67 6.46 18.16
CA ILE A 62 -23.26 7.69 17.47
C ILE A 62 -23.51 7.58 15.96
N LEU A 63 -23.47 6.37 15.41
CA LEU A 63 -23.65 6.12 13.99
C LEU A 63 -25.14 6.04 13.63
N GLU A 64 -25.48 6.56 12.45
CA GLU A 64 -26.82 6.46 11.89
C GLU A 64 -26.91 5.26 10.92
N SER A 65 -28.12 4.79 10.65
CA SER A 65 -28.36 3.62 9.79
C SER A 65 -27.84 3.75 8.34
N ARG A 66 -27.51 4.97 7.90
CA ARG A 66 -26.97 5.26 6.57
C ARG A 66 -25.46 5.47 6.53
N ASP A 67 -24.80 5.43 7.69
CA ASP A 67 -23.34 5.60 7.76
C ASP A 67 -22.60 4.36 7.26
N VAL A 68 -21.41 4.58 6.70
CA VAL A 68 -20.51 3.51 6.24
C VAL A 68 -19.23 3.54 7.06
N LEU A 69 -19.00 2.46 7.81
CA LEU A 69 -17.74 2.26 8.52
C LEU A 69 -16.73 1.58 7.60
N VAL A 70 -15.77 2.35 7.10
CA VAL A 70 -14.65 1.81 6.31
C VAL A 70 -13.54 1.40 7.27
N THR A 71 -13.25 0.10 7.33
CA THR A 71 -12.16 -0.46 8.11
C THR A 71 -10.99 -0.86 7.20
N ASN A 72 -9.77 -0.80 7.74
CA ASN A 72 -8.58 -1.25 7.04
C ASN A 72 -8.19 -2.65 7.51
N ASP A 73 -8.49 -3.66 6.71
CA ASP A 73 -8.02 -5.04 6.92
C ASP A 73 -6.66 -5.22 6.25
N THR A 74 -5.58 -5.18 7.04
CA THR A 74 -4.20 -5.28 6.52
C THR A 74 -3.78 -6.74 6.33
N LYS A 75 -3.56 -7.14 5.07
CA LYS A 75 -3.02 -8.47 4.73
C LYS A 75 -1.57 -8.38 4.29
N VAL A 76 -0.71 -9.18 4.90
CA VAL A 76 0.70 -9.32 4.48
C VAL A 76 0.78 -10.36 3.37
N VAL A 77 0.90 -9.90 2.13
CA VAL A 77 1.17 -10.78 0.98
C VAL A 77 2.68 -10.84 0.76
N LYS A 78 3.24 -12.05 0.65
CA LYS A 78 4.65 -12.25 0.22
C LYS A 78 4.77 -11.94 -1.27
N ALA A 79 4.76 -10.65 -1.59
CA ALA A 79 4.74 -10.11 -2.94
C ALA A 79 6.12 -9.68 -3.45
N ARG A 80 7.17 -9.76 -2.62
CA ARG A 80 8.50 -9.31 -3.01
C ARG A 80 9.18 -10.33 -3.93
N LEU A 81 9.47 -9.90 -5.15
CA LEU A 81 10.24 -10.62 -6.15
C LEU A 81 11.66 -10.06 -6.21
N VAL A 82 12.65 -10.91 -6.40
CA VAL A 82 14.06 -10.52 -6.56
C VAL A 82 14.64 -11.15 -7.82
N GLY A 83 15.47 -10.40 -8.53
CA GLY A 83 15.98 -10.83 -9.83
C GLY A 83 17.16 -10.00 -10.31
N LYS A 84 17.56 -10.27 -11.55
CA LYS A 84 18.57 -9.50 -12.27
C LYS A 84 18.03 -9.12 -13.64
N ARG A 85 18.37 -7.91 -14.10
CA ARG A 85 18.16 -7.50 -15.49
C ARG A 85 18.94 -8.42 -16.41
N THR A 86 18.29 -8.96 -17.42
CA THR A 86 18.92 -9.94 -18.33
C THR A 86 20.08 -9.29 -19.10
N ASP A 87 19.92 -8.05 -19.55
CA ASP A 87 20.90 -7.39 -20.43
C ASP A 87 22.09 -6.82 -19.67
N THR A 88 21.87 -6.32 -18.45
CA THR A 88 22.90 -5.60 -17.68
C THR A 88 23.42 -6.37 -16.47
N GLY A 89 22.77 -7.47 -16.09
CA GLY A 89 23.06 -8.19 -14.85
C GLY A 89 22.74 -7.41 -13.57
N GLY A 90 22.22 -6.18 -13.68
CA GLY A 90 21.91 -5.30 -12.57
C GLY A 90 20.84 -5.87 -11.64
N ARG A 91 21.01 -5.69 -10.33
CA ARG A 91 20.04 -6.15 -9.32
C ARG A 91 18.69 -5.46 -9.50
N TRP A 92 17.63 -6.25 -9.41
CA TRP A 92 16.25 -5.82 -9.52
C TRP A 92 15.41 -6.37 -8.36
N GLU A 93 14.47 -5.56 -7.89
CA GLU A 93 13.44 -5.97 -6.94
C GLU A 93 12.07 -5.54 -7.46
N GLY A 94 11.07 -6.41 -7.30
CA GLY A 94 9.68 -6.14 -7.66
C GLY A 94 8.74 -6.36 -6.48
N LEU A 95 7.63 -5.62 -6.47
CA LEU A 95 6.50 -5.89 -5.60
C LEU A 95 5.32 -6.31 -6.48
N PHE A 96 4.94 -7.58 -6.42
CA PHE A 96 3.74 -8.11 -7.04
C PHE A 96 2.49 -7.46 -6.45
N LEU A 97 1.56 -7.04 -7.30
CA LEU A 97 0.30 -6.43 -6.88
C LEU A 97 -0.85 -7.40 -7.15
N GLU A 98 -0.96 -7.86 -8.39
CA GLU A 98 -2.08 -8.70 -8.84
C GLU A 98 -1.73 -9.47 -10.12
N SER A 99 -2.42 -10.58 -10.36
CA SER A 99 -2.41 -11.33 -11.62
C SER A 99 -3.71 -11.13 -12.39
N HIS A 100 -3.62 -10.89 -13.70
CA HIS A 100 -4.76 -10.82 -14.61
C HIS A 100 -5.07 -12.18 -15.26
N ALA A 101 -6.32 -12.34 -15.71
CA ALA A 101 -6.82 -13.58 -16.34
C ALA A 101 -6.09 -13.95 -17.64
N ASP A 102 -5.45 -12.98 -18.31
CA ASP A 102 -4.64 -13.19 -19.51
C ASP A 102 -3.22 -13.71 -19.20
N GLY A 103 -2.89 -13.90 -17.91
CA GLY A 103 -1.58 -14.33 -17.44
C GLY A 103 -0.59 -13.19 -17.19
N GLY A 104 -0.98 -11.94 -17.41
CA GLY A 104 -0.16 -10.77 -17.10
C GLY A 104 -0.15 -10.44 -15.61
N TRP A 105 0.95 -9.90 -15.12
CA TRP A 105 1.10 -9.46 -13.72
C TRP A 105 1.27 -7.95 -13.64
N LEU A 106 0.69 -7.35 -12.59
CA LEU A 106 0.98 -5.99 -12.19
C LEU A 106 2.04 -6.01 -11.08
N LEU A 107 3.08 -5.19 -11.26
CA LEU A 107 4.12 -5.04 -10.25
C LEU A 107 4.62 -3.60 -10.14
N MET A 108 5.19 -3.25 -8.99
CA MET A 108 6.10 -2.12 -8.88
C MET A 108 7.53 -2.60 -9.02
N SER A 109 8.39 -1.77 -9.63
CA SER A 109 9.76 -2.14 -9.97
C SER A 109 10.78 -1.19 -9.36
N LYS A 110 11.84 -1.74 -8.78
CA LYS A 110 12.97 -1.01 -8.21
C LYS A 110 14.28 -1.58 -8.74
N THR A 111 15.03 -0.75 -9.46
CA THR A 111 16.37 -1.06 -9.97
C THR A 111 17.23 0.20 -10.03
N ARG A 112 18.54 0.04 -10.20
CA ARG A 112 19.40 1.13 -10.66
C ARG A 112 19.09 1.42 -12.13
N GLY A 113 18.89 2.70 -12.45
CA GLY A 113 18.52 3.14 -13.80
C GLY A 113 17.01 3.05 -14.06
N LYS A 114 16.64 3.18 -15.33
CA LYS A 114 15.26 3.03 -15.79
C LYS A 114 15.09 1.66 -16.43
N ILE A 115 13.88 1.12 -16.34
CA ILE A 115 13.43 -0.02 -17.15
C ILE A 115 12.64 0.55 -18.32
N GLU A 116 12.89 0.02 -19.51
CA GLU A 116 12.15 0.30 -20.72
C GLU A 116 11.25 -0.88 -21.11
N PRO A 117 10.12 -0.62 -21.80
CA PRO A 117 9.35 -1.67 -22.45
C PRO A 117 10.23 -2.60 -23.30
N GLY A 118 9.98 -3.90 -23.23
CA GLY A 118 10.76 -4.95 -23.88
C GLY A 118 11.87 -5.55 -23.01
N GLU A 119 12.31 -4.87 -21.95
CA GLU A 119 13.32 -5.42 -21.05
C GLU A 119 12.80 -6.65 -20.29
N SER A 120 13.72 -7.57 -20.01
CA SER A 120 13.42 -8.80 -19.26
C SER A 120 14.20 -8.88 -17.95
N ILE A 121 13.52 -9.36 -16.90
CA ILE A 121 14.12 -9.67 -15.60
C ILE A 121 14.13 -11.18 -15.41
N ARG A 122 15.28 -11.75 -15.08
CA ARG A 122 15.39 -13.13 -14.60
C ARG A 122 15.19 -13.16 -13.09
N LEU A 123 14.17 -13.87 -12.62
CA LEU A 123 13.95 -14.04 -11.19
C LEU A 123 15.04 -14.93 -10.60
N SER A 124 15.50 -14.58 -9.40
CA SER A 124 16.44 -15.43 -8.66
C SER A 124 15.67 -16.59 -8.03
N SER A 125 16.21 -17.81 -8.11
CA SER A 125 15.63 -19.02 -7.50
C SER A 125 15.69 -18.96 -5.98
N GLY A 126 14.83 -18.13 -5.38
CA GLY A 126 14.66 -18.01 -3.93
C GLY A 126 13.25 -18.38 -3.46
N VAL A 127 12.33 -18.65 -4.39
CA VAL A 127 11.00 -19.15 -4.05
C VAL A 127 11.10 -20.67 -3.96
N ALA A 128 11.42 -21.17 -2.77
CA ALA A 128 11.13 -22.56 -2.43
C ALA A 128 9.60 -22.71 -2.40
N THR A 129 8.99 -22.89 -3.56
CA THR A 129 7.65 -23.47 -3.64
C THR A 129 7.80 -24.90 -3.13
N ARG A 130 7.15 -25.19 -2.01
CA ARG A 130 7.24 -26.46 -1.25
C ARG A 130 7.03 -27.74 -2.09
N ASN A 131 6.56 -27.63 -3.34
CA ASN A 131 6.12 -28.73 -4.18
C ASN A 131 6.76 -28.77 -5.60
N LEU A 132 7.82 -28.00 -5.90
CA LEU A 132 8.48 -28.08 -7.21
C LEU A 132 9.92 -28.57 -7.06
N SER A 133 10.16 -29.82 -7.47
CA SER A 133 11.51 -30.42 -7.57
C SER A 133 12.30 -29.95 -8.81
N ALA A 134 11.82 -28.92 -9.51
CA ALA A 134 12.43 -28.39 -10.73
C ALA A 134 12.76 -26.90 -10.55
N THR A 135 14.00 -26.52 -10.88
CA THR A 135 14.42 -25.12 -10.98
C THR A 135 13.68 -24.46 -12.14
N VAL A 136 12.59 -23.75 -11.86
CA VAL A 136 11.88 -22.98 -12.88
C VAL A 136 12.63 -21.68 -13.14
N ASN A 137 13.18 -21.54 -14.35
CA ASN A 137 13.75 -20.29 -14.84
C ASN A 137 12.62 -19.32 -15.25
N ILE A 138 12.08 -18.59 -14.28
CA ILE A 138 11.04 -17.59 -14.55
C ILE A 138 11.69 -16.28 -15.00
N SER A 139 11.27 -15.77 -16.15
CA SER A 139 11.60 -14.42 -16.62
C SER A 139 10.35 -13.58 -16.78
N LEU A 140 10.42 -12.31 -16.37
CA LEU A 140 9.36 -11.33 -16.51
C LEU A 140 9.71 -10.35 -17.63
N MET A 141 8.88 -10.28 -18.67
CA MET A 141 9.00 -9.30 -19.75
C MET A 141 8.17 -8.07 -19.42
N PHE A 142 8.80 -6.90 -19.39
CA PHE A 142 8.12 -5.63 -19.12
C PHE A 142 7.47 -5.12 -20.41
N GLN A 143 6.14 -4.93 -20.40
CA GLN A 143 5.40 -4.51 -21.59
C GLN A 143 5.07 -3.03 -21.57
N GLU A 144 4.50 -2.55 -20.46
CA GLU A 144 3.97 -1.20 -20.37
C GLU A 144 4.12 -0.65 -18.96
N LYS A 145 4.45 0.64 -18.87
CA LYS A 145 4.46 1.39 -17.61
C LYS A 145 3.15 2.16 -17.46
N LEU A 146 2.39 1.81 -16.43
CA LEU A 146 1.13 2.44 -16.07
C LEU A 146 1.37 3.61 -15.09
N ALA A 147 0.28 4.29 -14.72
CA ALA A 147 0.31 5.35 -13.71
C ALA A 147 0.82 4.82 -12.34
N GLY A 148 1.36 5.72 -11.52
CA GLY A 148 1.82 5.39 -10.16
C GLY A 148 3.07 4.50 -10.11
N GLY A 149 3.79 4.32 -11.22
CA GLY A 149 5.00 3.49 -11.26
C GLY A 149 4.76 1.98 -11.35
N ILE A 150 3.52 1.60 -11.64
CA ILE A 150 3.10 0.22 -11.87
C ILE A 150 3.55 -0.21 -13.28
N TRP A 151 3.94 -1.47 -13.41
CA TRP A 151 4.28 -2.11 -14.68
C TRP A 151 3.36 -3.30 -14.92
N ARG A 152 2.92 -3.42 -16.17
CA ARG A 152 2.39 -4.67 -16.70
C ARG A 152 3.54 -5.52 -17.22
N VAL A 153 3.65 -6.74 -16.71
CA VAL A 153 4.66 -7.71 -17.13
C VAL A 153 4.04 -9.03 -17.49
N VAL A 154 4.72 -9.81 -18.33
CA VAL A 154 4.31 -11.16 -18.69
C VAL A 154 5.39 -12.16 -18.28
N PRO A 155 5.07 -13.16 -17.45
CA PRO A 155 5.98 -14.27 -17.15
C PRO A 155 6.11 -15.20 -18.37
N ASN A 156 7.32 -15.74 -18.59
CA ASN A 156 7.59 -16.72 -19.65
C ASN A 156 6.93 -18.09 -19.44
N CYS A 157 6.44 -18.39 -18.24
CA CYS A 157 5.69 -19.60 -17.92
C CYS A 157 4.25 -19.25 -17.52
N LYS A 158 3.27 -20.03 -18.00
CA LYS A 158 1.91 -19.96 -17.48
C LYS A 158 1.91 -20.52 -16.06
N VAL A 159 1.91 -19.66 -15.05
CA VAL A 159 1.78 -20.09 -13.66
C VAL A 159 0.32 -20.47 -13.43
N HIS A 160 0.03 -21.76 -13.28
CA HIS A 160 -1.30 -22.25 -12.89
C HIS A 160 -1.37 -22.23 -11.37
N TRP A 161 -2.20 -21.35 -10.82
CA TRP A 161 -2.56 -21.37 -9.41
C TRP A 161 -3.68 -22.40 -9.24
N THR A 162 -3.41 -23.49 -8.52
CA THR A 162 -4.43 -24.43 -8.05
C THR A 162 -4.68 -24.18 -6.58
#